data_AF-A0A7L2ACE4-F1
#
_entry.id   AF-A0A7L2ACE4-F1
#
_cell.length_a   1.000
_cell.length_b   1.000
_cell.length_c   1.000
_cell.angle_alpha   90.00
_cell.angle_beta   90.00
_cell.angle_gamma   90.00
#
_symmetry.space_group_name_H-M   'P 1'
#
loop_
_entity.id
_entity.type
_entity.pdbx_description
1 polymer ?
#
loop_
_entity_poly.entity_id
_entity_poly.type
_entity_poly.pdbx_seq_one_letter_code
_entity_poly.pdbx_strand_id
1 'polypeptide(L)' 'PRVRWLAPGPLRVLPGHFGVPRGERDRLRPPPGLPPPRARLVLRDLSLTWALYGGRDFGPGPAQHR' A
#
# COMPACT_ATOMS: atom_id res chain seq x y z
N PRO A 1 13.92 -7.19 -11.85
CA PRO A 1 12.62 -6.62 -11.39
C PRO A 1 11.86 -6.08 -12.61
N ARG A 2 10.57 -6.39 -12.77
CA ARG A 2 9.73 -5.83 -13.85
C ARG A 2 8.65 -4.94 -13.24
N VAL A 3 8.73 -3.63 -13.49
CA VAL A 3 7.67 -2.69 -13.12
C VAL A 3 6.57 -2.79 -14.16
N ARG A 4 5.34 -3.09 -13.71
CA ARG A 4 4.16 -3.05 -14.59
C ARG A 4 3.50 -1.69 -14.47
N TRP A 5 3.68 -0.87 -15.48
CA TRP A 5 3.01 0.41 -15.61
C TRP A 5 1.57 0.19 -16.10
N LEU A 6 0.59 0.68 -15.35
CA LEU A 6 -0.84 0.43 -15.61
C LEU A 6 -1.55 1.60 -16.29
N ALA A 7 -0.89 2.75 -16.43
CA ALA A 7 -1.48 3.95 -16.99
C ALA A 7 -0.85 4.28 -18.36
N PRO A 8 -1.61 4.73 -19.37
CA PRO A 8 -1.01 5.31 -20.56
C PRO A 8 -0.38 6.67 -20.19
N GLY A 9 0.93 6.81 -20.35
CA GLY A 9 1.65 8.08 -20.15
C GLY A 9 1.95 8.42 -18.68
N PRO A 10 2.35 9.69 -18.41
CA PRO A 10 2.76 10.12 -17.08
C PRO A 10 1.57 10.21 -16.11
N LEU A 11 1.78 9.78 -14.86
CA LEU A 11 0.80 9.95 -13.79
C LEU A 11 0.68 11.43 -13.42
N ARG A 12 -0.54 11.98 -13.50
CA ARG A 12 -0.83 13.34 -13.01
C ARG A 12 -1.24 13.26 -11.54
N VAL A 13 -0.49 13.94 -10.68
CA VAL A 13 -0.86 14.11 -9.27
C VAL A 13 -1.84 15.27 -9.18
N LEU A 14 -3.08 15.00 -8.78
CA LEU A 14 -4.11 16.01 -8.61
C LEU A 14 -4.28 16.34 -7.11
N PRO A 15 -4.19 17.62 -6.71
CA PRO A 15 -4.46 18.00 -5.32
C PRO A 15 -5.86 17.55 -4.90
N GLY A 16 -5.97 16.85 -3.78
CA GLY A 16 -7.26 16.38 -3.26
C GLY A 16 -8.01 15.38 -4.15
N HIS A 17 -7.32 14.63 -5.02
CA HIS A 17 -7.95 13.67 -5.94
C HIS A 17 -8.89 12.67 -5.22
N PHE A 18 -8.46 12.21 -4.06
CA PHE A 18 -9.27 11.38 -3.18
C PHE A 18 -9.87 12.25 -2.09
N GLY A 19 -11.18 12.13 -1.88
CA GLY A 19 -11.85 12.79 -0.77
C GLY A 19 -11.27 12.35 0.57
N VAL A 20 -11.23 13.26 1.54
CA VAL A 20 -10.90 12.92 2.92
C VAL A 20 -11.87 11.84 3.39
N PRO A 21 -11.38 10.68 3.86
CA PRO A 21 -12.25 9.66 4.42
C PRO A 21 -13.14 10.29 5.50
N ARG A 22 -14.46 10.22 5.32
CA ARG A 22 -15.42 10.78 6.29
C ARG A 22 -15.41 9.90 7.53
N GLY A 23 -14.69 10.36 8.55
CA GLY A 23 -14.60 9.75 9.87
C GLY A 23 -13.61 8.59 9.97
N GLU A 24 -13.15 8.34 11.20
CA GLU A 24 -12.45 7.13 11.55
C GLU A 24 -13.42 5.95 11.40
N ARG A 25 -13.26 5.17 10.35
CA ARG A 25 -13.86 3.84 10.32
C ARG A 25 -13.06 2.99 11.29
N ASP A 26 -13.73 2.46 12.32
CA ASP A 26 -13.20 1.34 13.09
C ASP A 26 -12.77 0.25 12.09
N ARG A 27 -11.46 0.12 11.90
CA ARG A 27 -10.86 -0.80 10.92
C ARG A 27 -11.09 -2.26 11.29
N LEU A 28 -11.42 -2.52 12.56
CA LEU A 28 -11.71 -3.85 13.07
C LEU A 28 -13.21 -4.15 13.02
N ARG A 29 -14.06 -3.15 12.78
CA ARG A 29 -15.50 -3.36 12.63
C ARG A 29 -15.77 -4.20 11.38
N PRO A 30 -16.43 -5.35 11.51
CA PRO A 30 -16.79 -6.15 10.35
C PRO A 30 -17.81 -5.39 9.47
N PRO A 31 -17.77 -5.61 8.14
CA PRO A 31 -18.81 -5.11 7.25
C PRO A 31 -20.22 -5.53 7.70
N PRO A 32 -21.27 -4.73 7.40
CA PRO A 32 -22.64 -5.12 7.68
C PRO A 32 -23.00 -6.42 6.97
N GLY A 33 -23.74 -7.31 7.65
CA GLY A 33 -24.19 -8.58 7.07
C GLY A 33 -23.19 -9.73 7.12
N LEU A 34 -22.01 -9.54 7.72
CA LEU A 34 -21.09 -10.65 7.96
C LEU A 34 -21.72 -11.63 8.98
N PRO A 35 -21.70 -12.94 8.72
CA PRO A 35 -22.14 -13.93 9.72
C PRO A 35 -21.21 -13.91 10.94
N PRO A 36 -21.70 -14.35 12.11
CA PRO A 36 -20.85 -14.50 13.28
C PRO A 36 -19.72 -15.51 13.02
N PRO A 37 -18.51 -15.29 13.58
CA PRO A 37 -17.39 -16.18 13.39
C PRO A 37 -17.66 -17.55 14.04
N ARG A 38 -17.29 -18.63 13.35
CA ARG A 38 -17.44 -20.01 13.88
C ARG A 38 -16.47 -20.32 15.02
N ALA A 39 -15.31 -19.68 15.05
CA ALA A 39 -14.31 -19.83 16.09
C ALA A 39 -13.49 -18.53 16.24
N ARG A 40 -12.92 -18.32 17.42
CA ARG A 40 -12.00 -17.21 17.71
C ARG A 40 -10.63 -17.79 18.06
N LEU A 41 -9.63 -17.46 17.26
CA LEU A 41 -8.25 -17.90 17.48
C LEU A 41 -7.42 -16.73 18.01
N VAL A 42 -6.50 -17.02 18.91
CA VAL A 42 -5.54 -16.03 19.46
C VAL A 42 -4.14 -16.53 19.15
N LEU A 43 -3.38 -15.72 18.40
CA LEU A 43 -1.95 -15.96 18.19
C LEU A 43 -1.20 -15.45 19.42
N ARG A 44 -0.41 -16.32 20.06
CA ARG A 44 0.34 -15.98 21.28
C ARG A 44 1.68 -15.35 20.96
N ASP A 45 2.42 -15.98 20.05
CA ASP A 45 3.77 -15.54 19.67
C ASP A 45 3.91 -15.49 18.14
N LEU A 46 4.51 -14.40 17.65
CA LEU A 46 4.86 -14.20 16.24
C LEU A 46 6.27 -13.61 16.15
N SER A 47 7.15 -14.25 15.39
CA SER A 47 8.48 -13.71 15.07
C SER A 47 8.55 -13.40 13.58
N LEU A 48 8.83 -12.15 13.24
CA LEU A 48 9.00 -11.69 11.87
C LEU A 48 10.35 -10.99 11.71
N THR A 49 11.09 -11.32 10.67
CA THR A 49 12.26 -10.55 10.24
C THR A 49 11.92 -9.85 8.94
N TRP A 50 11.82 -8.52 8.98
CA TRP A 50 11.62 -7.70 7.79
C TRP A 50 12.95 -7.04 7.41
N ALA A 51 13.59 -7.54 6.34
CA ALA A 51 14.73 -6.88 5.73
C ALA A 51 14.27 -6.03 4.54
N LEU A 52 14.24 -4.71 4.71
CA LEU A 52 14.02 -3.77 3.61
C LEU A 52 15.37 -3.50 2.94
N TYR A 53 15.60 -4.16 1.82
CA TYR A 53 16.74 -3.83 0.97
C TYR A 53 16.35 -2.63 0.12
N GLY A 54 16.91 -1.45 0.46
CA GLY A 54 16.73 -0.24 -0.35
C GLY A 54 17.24 -0.49 -1.76
N GLY A 55 16.33 -0.51 -2.73
CA GLY A 55 16.66 -0.53 -4.14
C GLY A 55 17.33 0.79 -4.54
N ARG A 56 18.18 0.73 -5.56
CA ARG A 56 18.75 1.91 -6.23
C ARG A 56 17.74 2.44 -7.25
N ASP A 57 16.52 2.71 -6.80
CA ASP A 57 15.34 2.96 -7.65
C ASP A 57 15.48 4.21 -8.53
N PHE A 58 16.46 5.05 -8.22
CA PHE A 58 16.83 6.25 -8.96
C PHE A 58 18.33 6.20 -9.33
N GLY A 59 18.73 5.24 -10.17
CA GLY A 59 20.08 5.21 -10.77
C GLY A 59 20.53 6.60 -11.28
N PRO A 60 21.84 6.82 -11.50
CA PRO A 60 22.35 8.15 -11.86
C PRO A 60 21.52 8.73 -13.00
N GLY A 61 20.89 9.89 -12.74
CA GLY A 61 20.00 10.56 -13.68
C GLY A 61 20.70 10.75 -15.03
N PRO A 62 19.95 10.89 -16.14
CA PRO A 62 20.53 10.98 -17.47
C PRO A 62 21.64 12.02 -17.46
N ALA A 63 22.84 11.59 -17.84
CA ALA A 63 23.96 12.48 -18.08
C ALA A 63 23.45 13.55 -19.04
N GLN A 64 23.45 14.81 -18.58
CA GLN A 64 23.18 15.94 -19.45
C GLN A 64 24.27 15.93 -20.52
N HIS A 65 23.93 15.41 -21.70
CA HIS A 65 24.80 15.47 -22.87
C HIS A 65 24.94 16.94 -23.23
N ARG A 66 26.14 17.45 -22.99
CA ARG A 66 26.64 18.74 -23.47
C ARG A 66 27.12 18.60 -24.91
#